data_AF-A0AAJ0XIG9-F1
#
_entry.id   AF-A0AAJ0XIG9-F1
#
_cell.length_a   1.000
_cell.length_b   1.000
_cell.length_c   1.000
_cell.angle_alpha   90.00
_cell.angle_beta   90.00
_cell.angle_gamma   90.00
#
_symmetry.space_group_name_H-M   'P 1'
#
loop_
_entity.id
_entity.type
_entity.pdbx_description
1 polymer ?
#
loop_
_entity_poly.entity_id
_entity_poly.type
_entity_poly.pdbx_seq_one_letter_code
_entity_poly.pdbx_strand_id
1 'polypeptide(L)'
;FAHAVRGHWGVENGLHWTLDIAFREDECRVRQPVARENLAVLRHLALSRLKNDDTKVGLQNKRLKAACNEDYLTKLLFEWPKSDEKTKSSGNANISKA
;
A
#
# COMPACT_ATOMS: atom_id res chain seq x y z
N PHE A 1 -25.06 0.13 11.27
CA PHE A 1 -24.44 -1.18 11.51
C PHE A 1 -24.02 -1.88 10.22
N ALA A 2 -24.96 -2.29 9.34
CA ALA A 2 -24.63 -3.05 8.11
C ALA A 2 -23.67 -2.35 7.13
N HIS A 3 -23.69 -1.02 7.02
CA HIS A 3 -22.77 -0.26 6.17
C HIS A 3 -21.32 -0.26 6.70
N ALA A 4 -21.15 -0.19 8.02
CA ALA A 4 -19.83 -0.20 8.65
C ALA A 4 -19.15 -1.56 8.50
N VAL A 5 -19.90 -2.66 8.69
CA VAL A 5 -19.40 -4.02 8.48
C VAL A 5 -18.95 -4.24 7.04
N ARG A 6 -19.75 -3.82 6.04
CA ARG A 6 -19.36 -3.92 4.63
C ARG A 6 -18.14 -3.06 4.28
N GLY A 7 -18.04 -1.86 4.83
CA GLY A 7 -16.87 -1.01 4.66
C GLY A 7 -15.60 -1.63 5.24
N HIS A 8 -15.70 -2.20 6.44
CA HIS A 8 -14.60 -2.90 7.10
C HIS A 8 -14.09 -4.09 6.27
N TRP A 9 -14.98 -4.96 5.79
CA TRP A 9 -14.61 -6.07 4.90
C TRP A 9 -13.96 -5.60 3.60
N GLY A 10 -14.42 -4.49 3.02
CA GLY A 10 -13.82 -3.93 1.82
C GLY A 10 -12.37 -3.46 2.02
N VAL A 11 -12.09 -2.82 3.16
CA VAL A 11 -10.73 -2.38 3.52
C VAL A 11 -9.82 -3.57 3.78
N GLU A 12 -10.30 -4.56 4.52
CA GLU A 12 -9.52 -5.74 4.89
C GLU A 12 -9.23 -6.64 3.68
N ASN A 13 -10.22 -6.88 2.80
CA ASN A 13 -10.00 -7.66 1.58
C ASN A 13 -8.92 -7.07 0.68
N GLY A 14 -8.94 -5.74 0.48
CA GLY A 14 -7.97 -5.07 -0.38
C GLY A 14 -6.56 -5.08 0.22
N LEU A 15 -6.47 -4.91 1.53
CA LEU A 15 -5.20 -4.96 2.26
C LEU A 15 -4.60 -6.37 2.22
N HIS A 16 -5.40 -7.40 2.53
CA HIS A 16 -4.96 -8.79 2.58
C HIS A 16 -4.51 -9.28 1.20
N TRP A 17 -5.32 -9.08 0.14
CA TRP A 17 -4.92 -9.44 -1.23
C TRP A 17 -3.58 -8.82 -1.64
N THR A 18 -3.34 -7.58 -1.22
CA THR A 18 -2.08 -6.89 -1.49
C THR A 18 -0.90 -7.51 -0.72
N LEU A 19 -1.11 -7.89 0.54
CA LEU A 19 -0.12 -8.58 1.37
C LEU A 19 0.20 -9.99 0.83
N ASP A 20 -0.82 -10.73 0.43
CA ASP A 20 -0.67 -12.09 -0.08
C ASP A 20 0.14 -12.09 -1.38
N ILE A 21 -0.19 -11.19 -2.32
CA ILE A 21 0.47 -11.18 -3.63
C ILE A 21 1.81 -10.43 -3.59
N ALA A 22 1.85 -9.22 -3.04
CA ALA A 22 3.06 -8.40 -3.11
C ALA A 22 4.10 -8.77 -2.05
N PHE A 23 3.67 -9.27 -0.88
CA PHE A 23 4.56 -9.66 0.22
C PHE A 23 4.67 -11.17 0.45
N ARG A 24 3.86 -11.99 -0.24
CA ARG A 24 3.85 -13.45 -0.09
C ARG A 24 3.62 -13.86 1.36
N GLU A 25 2.67 -13.18 1.99
CA GLU A 25 2.33 -13.39 3.40
C GLU A 25 1.89 -14.82 3.68
N ASP A 26 0.99 -15.39 2.87
CA ASP A 26 0.53 -16.79 2.97
C ASP A 26 1.66 -17.82 2.85
N GLU A 27 2.67 -17.53 2.04
CA GLU A 27 3.80 -18.43 1.84
C GLU A 27 4.84 -18.34 2.97
N CYS A 28 4.69 -17.38 3.88
CA CYS A 28 5.64 -17.14 4.95
C CYS A 28 5.54 -18.23 6.03
N ARG A 29 6.56 -19.09 6.11
CA ARG A 29 6.62 -20.22 7.06
C ARG A 29 7.08 -19.85 8.46
N VAL A 30 7.01 -18.59 8.86
CA VAL A 30 7.45 -18.14 10.19
C VAL A 30 6.47 -18.62 11.24
N ARG A 31 6.93 -19.51 12.13
CA ARG A 31 6.10 -20.13 13.17
C ARG A 31 6.30 -19.54 14.57
N GLN A 32 7.32 -18.70 14.75
CA GLN A 32 7.57 -18.02 16.02
C GLN A 32 6.55 -16.88 16.20
N PRO A 33 5.82 -16.81 17.33
CA PRO A 33 4.73 -15.84 17.51
C PRO A 33 5.20 -14.39 17.41
N VAL A 34 6.28 -14.03 18.11
CA VAL A 34 6.85 -12.68 18.10
C VAL A 34 7.33 -12.29 16.69
N ALA A 35 7.93 -13.22 15.95
CA ALA A 35 8.40 -12.94 14.59
C ALA A 35 7.24 -12.69 13.61
N ARG A 36 6.10 -13.37 13.78
CA ARG A 36 4.89 -13.13 12.96
C ARG A 36 4.36 -11.73 13.17
N GLU A 37 4.23 -11.29 14.42
CA GLU A 37 3.76 -9.95 14.76
C GLU A 37 4.71 -8.87 14.22
N ASN A 38 6.01 -9.03 14.43
CA ASN A 38 7.02 -8.11 13.90
C ASN A 38 6.95 -8.02 12.37
N LEU A 39 6.81 -9.16 11.67
CA LEU A 39 6.69 -9.17 10.21
C LEU A 39 5.41 -8.49 9.72
N ALA A 40 4.29 -8.69 10.41
CA ALA A 40 3.04 -8.00 10.05
C ALA A 40 3.24 -6.48 10.12
N VAL A 41 3.81 -5.96 11.22
CA VAL A 41 4.09 -4.53 11.37
C VAL A 41 5.03 -4.02 10.26
N LEU A 42 6.11 -4.74 9.98
CA LEU A 42 7.07 -4.38 8.93
C LEU A 42 6.44 -4.36 7.53
N ARG A 43 5.58 -5.33 7.21
CA ARG A 43 4.85 -5.36 5.94
C ARG A 43 3.89 -4.19 5.80
N HIS A 44 3.15 -3.85 6.86
CA HIS A 44 2.26 -2.69 6.85
C HIS A 44 3.04 -1.37 6.69
N LEU A 45 4.19 -1.24 7.35
CA LEU A 45 5.07 -0.08 7.20
C LEU A 45 5.58 0.06 5.76
N ALA A 46 6.11 -1.04 5.20
CA ALA A 46 6.61 -1.07 3.83
C ALA A 46 5.49 -0.80 2.81
N LEU A 47 4.31 -1.39 3.00
CA LEU A 47 3.14 -1.16 2.15
C LEU A 47 2.73 0.31 2.15
N SER A 48 2.67 0.94 3.33
CA SER A 48 2.34 2.36 3.46
C SER A 48 3.33 3.24 2.69
N ARG A 49 4.62 2.91 2.76
CA ARG A 49 5.67 3.66 2.03
C ARG A 49 5.56 3.47 0.52
N LEU A 50 5.39 2.24 0.06
CA LEU A 50 5.27 1.94 -1.37
C LEU A 50 3.98 2.49 -2.00
N LYS A 51 2.90 2.64 -1.21
CA LYS A 51 1.66 3.28 -1.64
C LYS A 51 1.80 4.79 -1.83
N ASN A 52 2.60 5.45 -1.00
CA ASN A 52 2.84 6.90 -1.07
C ASN A 52 3.93 7.29 -2.09
N ASP A 53 4.61 6.32 -2.71
CA ASP A 53 5.58 6.59 -3.77
C ASP A 53 4.88 6.85 -5.11
N ASP A 54 5.32 7.88 -5.84
CA ASP A 54 4.73 8.34 -7.11
C ASP A 54 5.11 7.47 -8.33
N THR A 55 5.94 6.43 -8.16
CA THR A 55 6.33 5.58 -9.29
C THR A 55 5.11 4.84 -9.85
N LYS A 56 4.84 4.98 -11.16
CA LYS A 56 3.72 4.33 -11.86
C LYS A 56 4.01 2.87 -12.22
N VAL A 57 4.39 2.06 -11.23
CA VAL A 57 4.59 0.61 -11.39
C VAL A 57 3.84 -0.15 -10.30
N GLY A 58 3.49 -1.41 -10.59
CA GLY A 58 2.81 -2.28 -9.63
C GLY A 58 3.61 -2.46 -8.33
N LEU A 59 2.91 -2.72 -7.23
CA LEU A 59 3.52 -2.76 -5.89
C LEU A 59 4.67 -3.77 -5.77
N GLN A 60 4.50 -4.96 -6.35
CA GLN A 60 5.55 -5.98 -6.40
C GLN A 60 6.80 -5.49 -7.14
N ASN A 61 6.62 -4.74 -8.24
CA ASN A 61 7.72 -4.17 -9.01
C ASN A 61 8.39 -3.00 -8.27
N LYS A 62 7.64 -2.17 -7.53
CA LYS A 62 8.23 -1.16 -6.64
C LYS A 62 9.12 -1.82 -5.58
N ARG A 63 8.63 -2.90 -4.97
CA ARG A 63 9.40 -3.66 -3.97
C ARG A 63 10.66 -4.28 -4.59
N LEU A 64 10.56 -4.88 -5.77
CA LEU A 64 11.72 -5.44 -6.46
C LEU A 64 12.72 -4.35 -6.86
N LYS A 65 12.24 -3.20 -7.33
CA LYS A 65 13.08 -2.03 -7.62
C LYS A 65 13.83 -1.56 -6.38
N ALA A 66 13.17 -1.50 -5.22
CA ALA A 66 13.81 -1.18 -3.94
C ALA A 66 14.84 -2.25 -3.52
N ALA A 67 14.65 -3.51 -3.88
CA ALA A 67 15.63 -4.56 -3.64
C ALA A 67 16.84 -4.48 -4.57
N CYS A 68 16.68 -3.96 -5.80
CA CYS A 68 17.73 -3.93 -6.82
C CYS A 68 18.42 -2.56 -6.98
N ASN A 69 17.90 -1.49 -6.39
CA ASN A 69 18.43 -0.14 -6.52
C ASN A 69 18.44 0.56 -5.16
N GLU A 70 19.65 0.77 -4.64
CA GLU A 70 19.89 1.36 -3.32
C GLU A 70 19.50 2.85 -3.24
N ASP A 71 19.67 3.61 -4.33
CA ASP A 71 19.23 5.01 -4.40
C ASP A 71 17.71 5.12 -4.29
N TYR A 72 16.99 4.22 -4.95
CA TYR A 72 15.53 4.17 -4.84
C TYR A 72 15.08 3.70 -3.45
N LEU A 73 15.79 2.75 -2.82
CA LEU A 73 15.50 2.32 -1.46
C LEU A 73 15.71 3.43 -0.44
N THR A 74 16.86 4.10 -0.48
CA THR A 74 17.21 5.20 0.42
C THR A 74 16.22 6.35 0.27
N LYS A 75 15.84 6.71 -0.97
CA LYS A 75 14.74 7.63 -1.24
C LYS A 75 13.47 7.21 -0.50
N LEU A 76 13.06 5.96 -0.65
CA LEU A 76 11.80 5.45 -0.11
C LEU A 76 11.77 5.40 1.44
N LEU A 77 12.94 5.20 2.06
CA LEU A 77 13.09 5.13 3.51
C LEU A 77 13.24 6.50 4.17
N PHE A 78 14.03 7.39 3.58
CA PHE A 78 14.44 8.64 4.21
C PHE A 78 13.71 9.88 3.68
N GLU A 79 13.17 9.84 2.46
CA GLU A 79 12.34 10.93 1.98
C GLU A 79 10.91 10.80 2.52
N TRP A 80 10.43 11.87 3.14
CA TRP A 80 9.05 11.94 3.55
C TRP A 80 8.13 12.08 2.32
N PRO A 81 7.02 11.34 2.24
CA PRO A 81 6.06 11.51 1.16
C PRO A 81 5.57 12.95 1.12
N LYS A 82 5.67 13.58 -0.05
CA LYS A 82 5.17 14.93 -0.24
C LYS A 82 3.68 14.91 0.06
N SER A 83 3.25 15.70 1.03
CA SER A 83 1.83 15.87 1.36
C SER A 83 1.09 16.26 0.09
N ASP A 84 0.01 15.54 -0.22
CA ASP A 84 -0.80 15.74 -1.41
C ASP A 84 -1.24 17.21 -1.55
N GLU A 85 -0.53 18.00 -2.34
CA GLU A 85 -1.08 19.23 -2.93
C GLU A 85 -2.07 18.90 -4.06
N LYS A 86 -2.90 17.88 -3.87
CA LYS A 86 -3.96 17.45 -4.81
C LYS A 86 -5.31 17.22 -4.12
N THR A 87 -5.74 18.18 -3.30
CA THR A 87 -7.16 18.57 -3.29
C THR A 87 -7.34 19.82 -4.16
N LYS A 88 -7.25 19.67 -5.48
CA LYS A 88 -7.79 20.65 -6.44
C LYS A 88 -8.51 19.92 -7.58
N SER A 89 -9.84 20.06 -7.55
CA SER A 89 -10.80 19.94 -8.65
C SER A 89 -10.88 18.63 -9.42
N SER A 90 -11.81 17.77 -9.01
CA SER A 90 -12.64 17.03 -9.96
C SER A 90 -14.10 17.21 -9.56
N GLY A 91 -14.60 18.44 -9.73
CA GLY A 91 -16.03 18.68 -9.87
C GLY A 91 -16.42 18.27 -11.29
N ASN A 92 -17.13 17.16 -11.44
CA ASN A 92 -17.66 16.73 -12.74
C ASN A 92 -18.69 17.76 -13.23
N ALA A 93 -18.26 18.70 -14.08
CA ALA A 93 -19.16 19.51 -14.89
C ALA A 93 -19.51 18.70 -16.16
N ASN A 94 -20.53 17.84 -16.06
CA ASN A 94 -21.20 17.25 -17.23
C ASN A 94 -22.63 16.81 -16.85
N ILE A 95 -23.53 17.77 -16.68
CA ILE A 95 -24.95 17.59 -16.98
C ILE A 95 -25.31 18.69 -17.96
N SER A 96 -25.04 18.42 -19.23
CA SER A 96 -25.57 19.17 -20.36
C SER A 96 -27.06 18.84 -20.50
N LYS A 97 -27.88 19.88 -20.34
CA LYS A 97 -29.21 20.12 -20.93
C LYS A 97 -29.87 18.94 -21.66
N ALA A 98 -31.04 18.54 -21.17
CA ALA A 98 -32.18 18.11 -21.98
C ALA A 98 -33.38 18.97 -21.58
#